data_AF-A0A172WLB5-F1
#
_entry.id   AF-A0A172WLB5-F1
#
_cell.length_a   1.000
_cell.length_b   1.000
_cell.length_c   1.000
_cell.angle_alpha   90.00
_cell.angle_beta   90.00
_cell.angle_gamma   90.00
#
_symmetry.space_group_name_H-M   'P 1'
#
loop_
_entity.id
_entity.type
_entity.pdbx_description
1 polymer ?
#
loop_
_entity_poly.entity_id
_entity_poly.type
_entity_poly.pdbx_seq_one_letter_code
_entity_poly.pdbx_strand_id
1 'polypeptide(L)'
;MIPKIIHYVWIGDAPKNELLLRCIESWKKHLPDYEIKEWGNSQIDGIDIPYVRQALEHRKWAFASDYMRLYALHRYGGFYFDSDLEVTADIEPFREHDFVAGFEEYQGNRYPMSAFIGAVPNNAIIGDLLAEYASLSLVDRNGNLDLTANTKRMTLYYARRFGLKKPYKTDEPTALDSCSFIYPVHYFCTPAPHKKNFTIHHFNGSWLDGYARRNVLNMSGYTLCVFKDRKKANRSLPLTYNESLAMMLPLGFDLRLALLRKGTSRQPFKVC
;
A
#
# COMPACT_ATOMS: atom_id res chain seq x y z
N MET A 1 -19.66 -12.54 10.13
CA MET A 1 -18.53 -12.46 11.08
C MET A 1 -17.22 -12.60 10.34
N ILE A 2 -16.30 -11.67 10.55
CA ILE A 2 -14.98 -11.63 9.91
C ILE A 2 -14.12 -12.83 10.38
N PRO A 3 -13.48 -13.58 9.46
CA PRO A 3 -12.57 -14.67 9.81
C PRO A 3 -11.35 -14.26 10.66
N LYS A 4 -10.82 -15.20 11.45
CA LYS A 4 -9.60 -15.04 12.27
C LYS A 4 -8.32 -15.22 11.44
N ILE A 5 -8.16 -14.36 10.43
CA ILE A 5 -7.02 -14.40 9.52
C ILE A 5 -6.44 -13.00 9.44
N ILE A 6 -5.13 -12.88 9.61
CA ILE A 6 -4.36 -11.66 9.42
C ILE A 6 -3.61 -11.80 8.11
N HIS A 7 -3.89 -10.93 7.16
CA HIS A 7 -3.22 -10.81 5.88
C HIS A 7 -2.22 -9.66 5.93
N TYR A 8 -1.02 -9.89 5.42
CA TYR A 8 -0.07 -8.81 5.14
C TYR A 8 0.74 -9.15 3.91
N VAL A 9 1.32 -8.14 3.28
CA VAL A 9 2.05 -8.28 2.01
C VAL A 9 3.53 -8.00 2.23
N TRP A 10 4.38 -8.89 1.71
CA TRP A 10 5.83 -8.70 1.66
C TRP A 10 6.38 -9.20 0.33
N ILE A 11 6.50 -8.29 -0.63
CA ILE A 11 6.92 -8.57 -2.01
C ILE A 11 8.35 -8.07 -2.23
N GLY A 12 9.09 -8.76 -3.09
CA GLY A 12 10.50 -8.53 -3.38
C GLY A 12 11.41 -9.35 -2.49
N ASP A 13 12.71 -9.27 -2.76
CA ASP A 13 13.72 -10.12 -2.12
C ASP A 13 14.39 -9.44 -0.91
N ALA A 14 13.88 -8.28 -0.50
CA ALA A 14 14.42 -7.56 0.64
C ALA A 14 14.11 -8.31 1.94
N PRO A 15 15.07 -8.43 2.87
CA PRO A 15 14.80 -9.00 4.18
C PRO A 15 13.77 -8.14 4.92
N LYS A 16 12.90 -8.80 5.70
CA LYS A 16 11.95 -8.12 6.57
C LYS A 16 12.70 -7.20 7.54
N ASN A 17 12.26 -5.94 7.63
CA ASN A 17 12.88 -4.97 8.52
C ASN A 17 12.45 -5.18 9.98
N GLU A 18 13.21 -4.58 10.91
CA GLU A 18 12.95 -4.70 12.35
C GLU A 18 11.54 -4.22 12.74
N LEU A 19 11.02 -3.17 12.11
CA LEU A 19 9.69 -2.65 12.41
C LEU A 19 8.60 -3.68 12.08
N LEU A 20 8.65 -4.30 10.90
CA LEU A 20 7.73 -5.36 10.52
C LEU A 20 7.82 -6.55 11.48
N LEU A 21 9.02 -6.97 11.85
CA LEU A 21 9.19 -8.06 12.81
C LEU A 21 8.56 -7.72 14.16
N ARG A 22 8.76 -6.49 14.67
CA ARG A 22 8.08 -6.02 15.90
C ARG A 22 6.56 -5.99 15.74
N CYS A 23 6.04 -5.56 14.59
CA CYS A 23 4.61 -5.58 14.31
C CYS A 23 4.07 -7.00 14.33
N ILE A 24 4.70 -7.96 13.63
CA ILE A 24 4.30 -9.38 13.65
C ILE A 24 4.29 -9.94 15.08
N GLU A 25 5.28 -9.62 15.91
CA GLU A 25 5.29 -10.07 17.30
C GLU A 25 4.15 -9.46 18.12
N SER A 26 3.79 -8.20 17.88
CA SER A 26 2.60 -7.59 18.48
C SER A 26 1.31 -8.31 18.06
N TRP A 27 1.21 -8.75 16.80
CA TRP A 27 0.06 -9.50 16.31
C TRP A 27 -0.07 -10.83 17.03
N LYS A 28 1.01 -11.62 17.09
CA LYS A 28 1.02 -12.92 17.81
C LYS A 28 0.69 -12.77 19.29
N LYS A 29 1.18 -11.70 19.91
CA LYS A 29 0.94 -11.42 21.34
C LYS A 29 -0.53 -11.13 21.64
N HIS A 30 -1.16 -10.28 20.82
CA HIS A 30 -2.51 -9.78 21.09
C HIS A 30 -3.61 -10.61 20.40
N LEU A 31 -3.27 -11.36 19.35
CA LEU A 31 -4.17 -12.14 18.50
C LEU A 31 -3.65 -13.59 18.33
N PRO A 32 -3.43 -14.33 19.43
CA PRO A 32 -2.70 -15.60 19.40
C PRO A 32 -3.43 -16.73 18.65
N ASP A 33 -4.74 -16.61 18.44
CA ASP A 33 -5.59 -17.58 17.73
C ASP A 33 -5.89 -17.18 16.28
N TYR A 34 -5.28 -16.10 15.77
CA TYR A 34 -5.41 -15.68 14.37
C TYR A 34 -4.34 -16.35 13.50
N GLU A 35 -4.74 -16.85 12.33
CA GLU A 35 -3.80 -17.30 11.30
C GLU A 35 -3.10 -16.09 10.68
N ILE A 36 -1.77 -16.04 10.70
CA ILE A 36 -1.01 -15.00 9.99
C ILE A 36 -0.62 -15.52 8.61
N LYS A 37 -1.16 -14.89 7.56
CA LYS A 37 -0.94 -15.24 6.16
C LYS A 37 -0.16 -14.14 5.43
N GLU A 38 1.08 -14.47 5.10
CA GLU A 38 1.95 -13.64 4.28
C GLU A 38 1.64 -13.81 2.78
N TRP A 39 1.55 -12.69 2.08
CA TRP A 39 1.42 -12.64 0.62
C TRP A 39 2.72 -12.10 0.00
N GLY A 40 3.50 -12.99 -0.61
CA GLY A 40 4.80 -12.66 -1.21
C GLY A 40 4.89 -12.96 -2.70
N ASN A 41 6.13 -13.09 -3.20
CA ASN A 41 6.43 -13.26 -4.64
C ASN A 41 5.65 -14.43 -5.27
N SER A 42 5.65 -15.59 -4.62
CA SER A 42 4.98 -16.78 -5.16
C SER A 42 3.47 -16.63 -5.34
N GLN A 43 2.80 -15.85 -4.48
CA GLN A 43 1.36 -15.65 -4.56
C GLN A 43 1.00 -14.58 -5.59
N ILE A 44 1.87 -13.57 -5.77
CA ILE A 44 1.61 -12.50 -6.72
C ILE A 44 1.94 -12.87 -8.17
N ASP A 45 2.83 -13.85 -8.38
CA ASP A 45 3.17 -14.35 -9.72
C ASP A 45 1.95 -14.89 -10.49
N GLY A 46 0.92 -15.37 -9.78
CA GLY A 46 -0.34 -15.83 -10.36
C GLY A 46 -1.36 -14.73 -10.66
N ILE A 47 -1.05 -13.47 -10.39
CA ILE A 47 -1.98 -12.34 -10.53
C ILE A 47 -1.79 -11.64 -11.87
N ASP A 48 -2.69 -11.93 -12.80
CA ASP A 48 -2.65 -11.35 -14.15
C ASP A 48 -3.48 -10.06 -14.27
N ILE A 49 -3.09 -9.02 -13.53
CA ILE A 49 -3.71 -7.69 -13.58
C ILE A 49 -2.70 -6.67 -14.11
N PRO A 50 -3.02 -5.87 -15.15
CA PRO A 50 -2.08 -4.91 -15.74
C PRO A 50 -1.43 -3.98 -14.73
N TYR A 51 -2.21 -3.43 -13.81
CA TYR A 51 -1.71 -2.57 -12.73
C TYR A 51 -0.66 -3.27 -11.85
N VAL A 52 -0.92 -4.52 -11.44
CA VAL A 52 -0.02 -5.31 -10.59
C VAL A 52 1.26 -5.65 -11.33
N ARG A 53 1.13 -6.16 -12.56
CA ARG A 53 2.27 -6.52 -13.41
C ARG A 53 3.19 -5.31 -13.61
N GLN A 54 2.63 -4.17 -13.97
CA GLN A 54 3.38 -2.93 -14.16
C GLN A 54 4.01 -2.44 -12.84
N ALA A 55 3.34 -2.61 -11.71
CA ALA A 55 3.92 -2.29 -10.40
C ALA A 55 5.14 -3.16 -10.11
N LEU A 56 5.07 -4.47 -10.38
CA LEU A 56 6.21 -5.38 -10.21
C LEU A 56 7.37 -5.02 -11.15
N GLU A 57 7.08 -4.79 -12.43
CA GLU A 57 8.06 -4.34 -13.42
C GLU A 57 8.76 -3.04 -12.97
N HIS A 58 8.03 -2.10 -12.36
CA HIS A 58 8.60 -0.83 -11.90
C HIS A 58 9.09 -0.87 -10.46
N ARG A 59 9.15 -2.06 -9.84
CA ARG A 59 9.57 -2.25 -8.44
C ARG A 59 8.76 -1.42 -7.43
N LYS A 60 7.49 -1.19 -7.75
CA LYS A 60 6.52 -0.43 -6.96
C LYS A 60 5.70 -1.36 -6.08
N TRP A 61 6.38 -1.99 -5.12
CA TRP A 61 5.84 -3.04 -4.24
C TRP A 61 4.59 -2.61 -3.45
N ALA A 62 4.56 -1.38 -2.94
CA ALA A 62 3.39 -0.86 -2.23
C ALA A 62 2.14 -0.80 -3.12
N PHE A 63 2.31 -0.47 -4.41
CA PHE A 63 1.20 -0.40 -5.35
C PHE A 63 0.71 -1.81 -5.73
N ALA A 64 1.61 -2.79 -5.84
CA ALA A 64 1.21 -4.19 -5.96
C ALA A 64 0.45 -4.69 -4.71
N SER A 65 0.87 -4.28 -3.51
CA SER A 65 0.19 -4.56 -2.24
C SER A 65 -1.23 -3.98 -2.18
N ASP A 66 -1.47 -2.82 -2.80
CA ASP A 66 -2.81 -2.22 -2.83
C ASP A 66 -3.87 -3.12 -3.49
N TYR A 67 -3.50 -3.88 -4.52
CA TYR A 67 -4.37 -4.91 -5.10
C TYR A 67 -4.44 -6.15 -4.21
N MET A 68 -3.27 -6.65 -3.77
CA MET A 68 -3.18 -7.92 -3.03
C MET A 68 -3.98 -7.90 -1.73
N ARG A 69 -4.05 -6.76 -1.02
CA ARG A 69 -4.86 -6.63 0.19
C ARG A 69 -6.35 -6.86 -0.08
N LEU A 70 -6.86 -6.25 -1.15
CA LEU A 70 -8.26 -6.34 -1.54
C LEU A 70 -8.57 -7.75 -2.05
N TYR A 71 -7.65 -8.33 -2.82
CA TYR A 71 -7.76 -9.71 -3.28
C TYR A 71 -7.83 -10.70 -2.11
N ALA A 72 -6.94 -10.56 -1.13
CA ALA A 72 -6.92 -11.41 0.06
C ALA A 72 -8.22 -11.30 0.86
N LEU A 73 -8.64 -10.07 1.18
CA LEU A 73 -9.88 -9.81 1.92
C LEU A 73 -11.12 -10.30 1.16
N HIS A 74 -11.20 -10.07 -0.15
CA HIS A 74 -12.36 -10.50 -0.93
C HIS A 74 -12.45 -12.04 -0.94
N ARG A 75 -11.32 -12.72 -1.12
CA ARG A 75 -11.31 -14.18 -1.28
C ARG A 75 -11.44 -14.93 0.05
N TYR A 76 -10.81 -14.44 1.12
CA TYR A 76 -10.69 -15.17 2.39
C TYR A 76 -11.40 -14.47 3.55
N GLY A 77 -11.86 -13.22 3.37
CA GLY A 77 -12.21 -12.36 4.49
C GLY A 77 -10.99 -12.04 5.35
N GLY A 78 -11.21 -11.82 6.64
CA GLY A 78 -10.16 -11.60 7.62
C GLY A 78 -9.83 -10.12 7.80
N PHE A 79 -8.65 -9.87 8.34
CA PHE A 79 -8.10 -8.55 8.58
C PHE A 79 -6.81 -8.37 7.77
N TYR A 80 -6.68 -7.27 7.07
CA TYR A 80 -5.44 -6.88 6.41
C TYR A 80 -4.72 -5.84 7.25
N PHE A 81 -3.42 -6.05 7.47
CA PHE A 81 -2.50 -5.12 8.13
C PHE A 81 -1.39 -4.69 7.17
N ASP A 82 -1.12 -3.38 7.11
CA ASP A 82 0.13 -2.89 6.54
C ASP A 82 1.32 -3.38 7.40
N SER A 83 2.48 -3.51 6.76
CA SER A 83 3.69 -4.07 7.38
C SER A 83 4.24 -3.28 8.58
N ASP A 84 3.72 -2.08 8.80
CA ASP A 84 4.07 -1.14 9.86
C ASP A 84 2.86 -0.81 10.77
N LEU A 85 1.87 -1.71 10.82
CA LEU A 85 0.75 -1.65 11.74
C LEU A 85 1.03 -2.49 12.98
N GLU A 86 1.15 -1.86 14.15
CA GLU A 86 1.30 -2.53 15.44
C GLU A 86 -0.09 -2.80 16.05
N VAL A 87 -0.29 -3.97 16.67
CA VAL A 87 -1.51 -4.30 17.42
C VAL A 87 -1.26 -4.07 18.91
N THR A 88 -2.16 -3.37 19.58
CA THR A 88 -2.07 -2.98 21.00
C THR A 88 -3.13 -3.64 21.88
N ALA A 89 -4.19 -4.20 21.29
CA ALA A 89 -5.25 -4.90 21.99
C ALA A 89 -5.97 -5.91 21.07
N ASP A 90 -6.74 -6.81 21.67
CA ASP A 90 -7.56 -7.78 20.93
C ASP A 90 -8.64 -7.08 20.08
N ILE A 91 -8.77 -7.49 18.82
CA ILE A 91 -9.72 -6.95 17.84
C ILE A 91 -10.99 -7.80 17.69
N GLU A 92 -11.19 -8.83 18.54
CA GLU A 92 -12.39 -9.67 18.56
C GLU A 92 -13.71 -8.87 18.48
N PRO A 93 -13.89 -7.73 19.19
CA PRO A 93 -15.14 -6.98 19.13
C PRO A 93 -15.52 -6.48 17.73
N PHE A 94 -14.56 -6.36 16.81
CA PHE A 94 -14.81 -5.86 15.46
C PHE A 94 -15.21 -6.97 14.48
N ARG A 95 -15.14 -8.25 14.88
CA ARG A 95 -15.48 -9.38 14.02
C ARG A 95 -16.95 -9.50 13.73
N GLU A 96 -17.81 -8.93 14.58
CA GLU A 96 -19.27 -8.95 14.41
C GLU A 96 -19.73 -8.17 13.18
N HIS A 97 -18.89 -7.27 12.66
CA HIS A 97 -19.14 -6.51 11.44
C HIS A 97 -18.98 -7.36 10.18
N ASP A 98 -19.54 -6.88 9.08
CA ASP A 98 -19.25 -7.37 7.73
C ASP A 98 -18.05 -6.65 7.11
N PHE A 99 -17.83 -5.39 7.52
CA PHE A 99 -16.68 -4.57 7.15
C PHE A 99 -16.29 -3.62 8.28
N VAL A 100 -14.99 -3.47 8.52
CA VAL A 100 -14.45 -2.52 9.49
C VAL A 100 -13.17 -1.89 8.97
N ALA A 101 -13.06 -0.57 9.11
CA ALA A 101 -11.83 0.17 8.89
C ALA A 101 -11.70 1.30 9.91
N GLY A 102 -10.64 2.09 9.82
CA GLY A 102 -10.47 3.32 10.61
C GLY A 102 -10.28 4.56 9.75
N PHE A 103 -10.31 5.72 10.39
CA PHE A 103 -9.67 6.91 9.87
C PHE A 103 -8.20 6.92 10.30
N GLU A 104 -7.33 7.42 9.45
CA GLU A 104 -5.94 7.75 9.77
C GLU A 104 -5.75 9.26 9.83
N GLU A 105 -4.76 9.73 10.60
CA GLU A 105 -4.36 11.14 10.62
C GLU A 105 -2.86 11.26 10.33
N TYR A 106 -2.53 11.96 9.25
CA TYR A 106 -1.16 12.24 8.86
C TYR A 106 -0.98 13.74 8.60
N GLN A 107 -0.04 14.37 9.31
CA GLN A 107 0.23 15.80 9.22
C GLN A 107 -1.04 16.68 9.36
N GLY A 108 -1.90 16.35 10.34
CA GLY A 108 -3.14 17.08 10.61
C GLY A 108 -4.28 16.86 9.60
N ASN A 109 -4.08 15.99 8.61
CA ASN A 109 -5.11 15.63 7.63
C ASN A 109 -5.64 14.23 7.90
N ARG A 110 -6.96 14.07 7.84
CA ARG A 110 -7.63 12.78 8.03
C ARG A 110 -8.11 12.17 6.72
N TYR A 111 -8.05 10.85 6.65
CA TYR A 111 -8.53 10.04 5.51
C TYR A 111 -9.04 8.69 6.01
N PRO A 112 -9.98 8.03 5.31
CA PRO A 112 -10.20 6.60 5.49
C PRO A 112 -8.89 5.84 5.28
N MET A 113 -8.52 5.02 6.26
CA MET A 113 -7.26 4.29 6.25
C MET A 113 -7.32 3.06 5.34
N SER A 114 -6.16 2.67 4.83
CA SER A 114 -5.98 1.42 4.09
C SER A 114 -5.05 0.42 4.80
N ALA A 115 -4.48 0.81 5.94
CA ALA A 115 -3.50 0.06 6.71
C ALA A 115 -4.12 -0.98 7.66
N PHE A 116 -5.41 -0.83 7.98
CA PHE A 116 -6.22 -1.76 8.75
C PHE A 116 -7.59 -1.85 8.09
N ILE A 117 -7.95 -3.05 7.62
CA ILE A 117 -9.26 -3.33 7.04
C ILE A 117 -9.66 -4.74 7.47
N GLY A 118 -10.83 -4.90 8.09
CA GLY A 118 -11.47 -6.19 8.33
C GLY A 118 -12.68 -6.36 7.42
N ALA A 119 -12.88 -7.55 6.87
CA ALA A 119 -14.06 -7.85 6.04
C ALA A 119 -14.42 -9.33 6.03
N VAL A 120 -15.70 -9.64 5.81
CA VAL A 120 -16.14 -11.00 5.48
C VAL A 120 -15.71 -11.38 4.05
N PRO A 121 -15.58 -12.67 3.71
CA PRO A 121 -15.37 -13.09 2.34
C PRO A 121 -16.48 -12.57 1.43
N ASN A 122 -16.13 -12.20 0.19
CA ASN A 122 -17.02 -11.60 -0.81
C ASN A 122 -17.75 -10.34 -0.34
N ASN A 123 -17.19 -9.59 0.62
CA ASN A 123 -17.76 -8.32 1.06
C ASN A 123 -17.87 -7.33 -0.12
N ALA A 124 -19.05 -6.70 -0.27
CA ALA A 124 -19.35 -5.82 -1.39
C ALA A 124 -18.43 -4.58 -1.47
N ILE A 125 -18.05 -3.99 -0.32
CA ILE A 125 -17.14 -2.83 -0.30
C ILE A 125 -15.77 -3.22 -0.84
N ILE A 126 -15.24 -4.37 -0.39
CA ILE A 126 -13.97 -4.89 -0.90
C ILE A 126 -14.08 -5.24 -2.38
N GLY A 127 -15.19 -5.86 -2.79
CA GLY A 127 -15.47 -6.20 -4.19
C GLY A 127 -15.47 -4.99 -5.11
N ASP A 128 -16.16 -3.91 -4.73
CA ASP A 128 -16.21 -2.66 -5.49
C ASP A 128 -14.81 -2.03 -5.62
N LEU A 129 -14.05 -1.95 -4.51
CA LEU A 129 -12.68 -1.43 -4.51
C LEU A 129 -11.74 -2.28 -5.37
N LEU A 130 -11.85 -3.61 -5.29
CA LEU A 130 -11.05 -4.55 -6.08
C LEU A 130 -11.37 -4.43 -7.57
N ALA A 131 -12.64 -4.24 -7.92
CA ALA A 131 -13.10 -4.11 -9.30
C ALA A 131 -12.54 -2.86 -9.99
N GLU A 132 -12.23 -1.77 -9.25
CA GLU A 132 -11.56 -0.60 -9.85
C GLU A 132 -10.26 -1.00 -10.56
N TYR A 133 -9.49 -1.94 -10.00
CA TYR A 133 -8.21 -2.40 -10.53
C TYR A 133 -8.31 -3.17 -11.85
N ALA A 134 -9.49 -3.67 -12.23
CA ALA A 134 -9.69 -4.32 -13.53
C ALA A 134 -9.45 -3.36 -14.71
N SER A 135 -9.66 -2.06 -14.49
CA SER A 135 -9.50 -1.01 -15.51
C SER A 135 -8.29 -0.11 -15.30
N LEU A 136 -7.62 -0.20 -14.15
CA LEU A 136 -6.46 0.63 -13.83
C LEU A 136 -5.20 0.14 -14.52
N SER A 137 -4.37 1.11 -14.91
CA SER A 137 -3.01 0.91 -15.38
C SER A 137 -2.11 1.80 -14.53
N LEU A 138 -1.01 1.25 -14.02
CA LEU A 138 -0.02 2.05 -13.30
C LEU A 138 0.74 2.96 -14.25
N VAL A 139 0.92 2.54 -15.51
CA VAL A 139 1.59 3.30 -16.56
C VAL A 139 0.53 3.92 -17.47
N ASP A 140 0.56 5.25 -17.63
CA ASP A 140 -0.33 5.97 -18.54
C ASP A 140 0.10 5.82 -20.02
N ARG A 141 -0.71 6.34 -20.96
CA ARG A 141 -0.42 6.28 -22.41
C ARG A 141 0.88 6.99 -22.83
N ASN A 142 1.38 7.88 -21.98
CA ASN A 142 2.61 8.64 -22.20
C ASN A 142 3.83 7.99 -21.49
N GLY A 143 3.64 6.86 -20.80
CA GLY A 143 4.68 6.16 -20.07
C GLY A 143 4.95 6.70 -18.67
N ASN A 144 4.11 7.59 -18.12
CA ASN A 144 4.26 8.09 -16.75
C ASN A 144 3.59 7.15 -15.75
N LEU A 145 4.14 7.09 -14.53
CA LEU A 145 3.57 6.32 -13.44
C LEU A 145 2.45 7.10 -12.73
N ASP A 146 1.26 6.51 -12.64
CA ASP A 146 0.19 6.94 -11.75
C ASP A 146 0.48 6.45 -10.33
N LEU A 147 1.17 7.30 -9.56
CA LEU A 147 1.49 7.03 -8.16
C LEU A 147 0.40 7.54 -7.19
N THR A 148 -0.85 7.56 -7.62
CA THR A 148 -1.99 7.89 -6.75
C THR A 148 -2.09 6.88 -5.60
N ALA A 149 -1.89 7.35 -4.37
CA ALA A 149 -1.96 6.54 -3.17
C ALA A 149 -3.34 5.88 -3.00
N ASN A 150 -3.36 4.64 -2.48
CA ASN A 150 -4.58 3.89 -2.23
C ASN A 150 -5.58 4.61 -1.32
N THR A 151 -5.09 5.29 -0.28
CA THR A 151 -5.92 6.09 0.64
C THR A 151 -6.73 7.16 -0.09
N LYS A 152 -6.17 7.76 -1.15
CA LYS A 152 -6.90 8.71 -2.01
C LYS A 152 -7.95 7.99 -2.86
N ARG A 153 -7.66 6.82 -3.43
CA ARG A 153 -8.62 6.03 -4.21
C ARG A 153 -9.81 5.60 -3.33
N MET A 154 -9.53 5.01 -2.18
CA MET A 154 -10.53 4.63 -1.18
C MET A 154 -11.36 5.83 -0.71
N THR A 155 -10.72 6.99 -0.43
CA THR A 155 -11.43 8.22 -0.07
C THR A 155 -12.46 8.61 -1.14
N LEU A 156 -12.09 8.57 -2.41
CA LEU A 156 -12.99 8.91 -3.51
C LEU A 156 -14.11 7.89 -3.65
N TYR A 157 -13.81 6.60 -3.49
CA TYR A 157 -14.82 5.55 -3.45
C TYR A 157 -15.85 5.79 -2.34
N TYR A 158 -15.41 6.00 -1.09
CA TYR A 158 -16.33 6.23 0.03
C TYR A 158 -17.17 7.49 -0.16
N ALA A 159 -16.58 8.56 -0.72
CA ALA A 159 -17.32 9.78 -1.05
C ALA A 159 -18.41 9.53 -2.10
N ARG A 160 -18.12 8.76 -3.17
CA ARG A 160 -19.10 8.45 -4.23
C ARG A 160 -20.19 7.48 -3.75
N ARG A 161 -19.81 6.42 -3.05
CA ARG A 161 -20.71 5.30 -2.70
C ARG A 161 -21.56 5.55 -1.46
N PHE A 162 -21.01 6.28 -0.49
CA PHE A 162 -21.63 6.50 0.84
C PHE A 162 -21.80 7.98 1.19
N GLY A 163 -21.41 8.90 0.30
CA GLY A 163 -21.53 10.34 0.56
C GLY A 163 -20.58 10.85 1.65
N LEU A 164 -19.53 10.10 1.99
CA LEU A 164 -18.60 10.44 3.07
C LEU A 164 -17.80 11.71 2.72
N LYS A 165 -17.76 12.69 3.62
CA LYS A 165 -17.10 14.00 3.38
C LYS A 165 -16.21 14.42 4.53
N LYS A 166 -15.16 15.17 4.19
CA LYS A 166 -14.27 15.86 5.15
C LYS A 166 -15.11 16.74 6.09
N PRO A 167 -14.70 16.92 7.37
CA PRO A 167 -13.34 16.74 7.88
C PRO A 167 -12.99 15.37 8.50
N TYR A 168 -13.88 14.36 8.46
CA TYR A 168 -13.68 13.04 9.10
C TYR A 168 -13.27 13.14 10.59
N LYS A 169 -13.78 14.17 11.27
CA LYS A 169 -13.57 14.40 12.70
C LYS A 169 -14.78 13.87 13.44
N THR A 170 -14.69 12.63 13.89
CA THR A 170 -15.71 11.97 14.69
C THR A 170 -15.04 11.26 15.87
N ASP A 171 -15.75 11.22 16.99
CA ASP A 171 -15.40 10.39 18.15
C ASP A 171 -16.22 9.10 18.22
N GLU A 172 -17.25 8.98 17.37
CA GLU A 172 -18.08 7.78 17.21
C GLU A 172 -17.79 7.07 15.88
N PRO A 173 -18.06 5.74 15.77
CA PRO A 173 -17.97 5.02 14.50
C PRO A 173 -18.91 5.59 13.44
N THR A 174 -18.39 5.78 12.23
CA THR A 174 -19.20 6.17 11.07
C THR A 174 -19.76 4.92 10.40
N ALA A 175 -21.08 4.75 10.41
CA ALA A 175 -21.75 3.68 9.68
C ALA A 175 -21.73 3.95 8.16
N LEU A 176 -21.37 2.93 7.37
CA LEU A 176 -21.51 2.91 5.91
C LEU A 176 -22.82 2.21 5.51
N ASP A 177 -23.19 1.17 6.26
CA ASP A 177 -24.47 0.47 6.24
C ASP A 177 -24.73 -0.14 7.63
N SER A 178 -25.68 -1.07 7.76
CA SER A 178 -26.06 -1.68 9.05
C SER A 178 -24.95 -2.50 9.72
N CYS A 179 -23.98 -3.00 8.95
CA CYS A 179 -22.94 -3.93 9.42
C CYS A 179 -21.53 -3.51 9.01
N SER A 180 -21.35 -2.30 8.46
CA SER A 180 -20.07 -1.81 7.94
C SER A 180 -19.71 -0.46 8.55
N PHE A 181 -18.52 -0.34 9.16
CA PHE A 181 -18.14 0.85 9.93
C PHE A 181 -16.72 1.35 9.66
N ILE A 182 -16.53 2.67 9.75
CA ILE A 182 -15.22 3.33 9.80
C ILE A 182 -15.06 3.99 11.18
N TYR A 183 -14.07 3.54 11.95
CA TYR A 183 -13.85 3.99 13.32
C TYR A 183 -12.98 5.26 13.41
N PRO A 184 -13.09 6.03 14.50
CA PRO A 184 -12.23 7.17 14.78
C PRO A 184 -10.73 6.83 14.79
N VAL A 185 -9.89 7.85 14.55
CA VAL A 185 -8.42 7.74 14.45
C VAL A 185 -7.78 6.99 15.62
N HIS A 186 -8.31 7.17 16.84
CA HIS A 186 -7.71 6.61 18.04
C HIS A 186 -7.88 5.10 18.18
N TYR A 187 -8.79 4.48 17.43
CA TYR A 187 -8.96 3.03 17.44
C TYR A 187 -7.80 2.33 16.74
N PHE A 188 -7.46 2.78 15.52
CA PHE A 188 -6.61 1.99 14.63
C PHE A 188 -5.36 2.72 14.08
N CYS A 189 -5.18 4.00 14.39
CA CYS A 189 -4.09 4.80 13.84
C CYS A 189 -3.21 5.43 14.91
N THR A 190 -3.75 6.39 15.68
CA THR A 190 -2.95 7.21 16.62
C THR A 190 -3.61 7.23 17.99
N PRO A 191 -2.99 6.65 19.04
CA PRO A 191 -3.56 6.62 20.38
C PRO A 191 -3.92 8.01 20.89
N ALA A 192 -5.00 8.09 21.67
CA ALA A 192 -5.42 9.32 22.33
C ALA A 192 -5.49 9.09 23.86
N PRO A 193 -5.16 10.10 24.69
CA PRO A 193 -5.23 9.99 26.14
C PRO A 193 -6.60 9.48 26.60
N HIS A 194 -6.59 8.50 27.50
CA HIS A 194 -7.79 7.89 28.10
C HIS A 194 -8.76 7.22 27.11
N LYS A 195 -8.38 7.01 25.85
CA LYS A 195 -9.18 6.28 24.86
C LYS A 195 -8.56 4.91 24.58
N LYS A 196 -9.41 3.92 24.29
CA LYS A 196 -8.95 2.59 23.85
C LYS A 196 -8.28 2.71 22.50
N ASN A 197 -7.22 1.95 22.29
CA ASN A 197 -6.53 1.79 21.03
C ASN A 197 -6.32 0.29 20.79
N PHE A 198 -6.41 -0.11 19.54
CA PHE A 198 -6.30 -1.50 19.11
C PHE A 198 -5.16 -1.70 18.14
N THR A 199 -4.86 -0.68 17.33
CA THR A 199 -3.67 -0.67 16.47
C THR A 199 -3.04 0.71 16.37
N ILE A 200 -1.74 0.75 16.07
CA ILE A 200 -0.96 1.95 15.79
C ILE A 200 -0.39 1.84 14.37
N HIS A 201 -0.60 2.86 13.55
CA HIS A 201 0.01 2.94 12.22
C HIS A 201 1.28 3.80 12.29
N HIS A 202 2.45 3.20 12.02
CA HIS A 202 3.75 3.86 12.21
C HIS A 202 4.15 4.80 11.06
N PHE A 203 3.43 4.80 9.92
CA PHE A 203 3.72 5.63 8.75
C PHE A 203 5.18 5.55 8.28
N ASN A 204 5.76 4.35 8.28
CA ASN A 204 7.16 4.10 8.00
C ASN A 204 7.57 4.59 6.60
N GLY A 205 6.64 4.54 5.64
CA GLY A 205 6.86 5.08 4.30
C GLY A 205 8.01 4.39 3.56
N SER A 206 8.27 3.11 3.86
CA SER A 206 9.37 2.31 3.29
C SER A 206 9.35 2.21 1.75
N TRP A 207 8.19 2.48 1.16
CA TRP A 207 7.95 2.52 -0.28
C TRP A 207 8.38 3.82 -0.96
N LEU A 208 8.70 4.87 -0.19
CA LEU A 208 9.23 6.11 -0.74
C LEU A 208 10.66 5.87 -1.22
N ASP A 209 10.91 6.22 -2.48
CA ASP A 209 12.26 6.17 -3.02
C ASP A 209 13.18 7.17 -2.28
N GLY A 210 14.46 6.81 -2.09
CA GLY A 210 15.48 7.71 -1.52
C GLY A 210 15.70 8.98 -2.32
N TYR A 211 15.29 8.97 -3.59
CA TYR A 211 15.43 10.08 -4.49
C TYR A 211 14.09 10.41 -5.17
N ALA A 212 13.73 11.68 -5.24
CA ALA A 212 12.74 12.14 -6.21
C ALA A 212 13.41 12.17 -7.60
N ARG A 213 12.80 11.53 -8.59
CA ARG A 213 13.27 11.54 -9.98
C ARG A 213 12.50 12.55 -10.82
N ARG A 214 13.22 13.31 -11.63
CA ARG A 214 12.67 14.12 -12.73
C ARG A 214 13.41 13.80 -14.02
N ASN A 215 12.72 13.25 -15.00
CA ASN A 215 13.29 13.07 -16.34
C ASN A 215 13.47 14.44 -17.00
N VAL A 216 14.67 14.69 -17.54
CA VAL A 216 15.03 15.93 -18.21
C VAL A 216 14.96 15.74 -19.72
N LEU A 217 15.57 14.67 -20.23
CA LEU A 217 15.65 14.39 -21.65
C LEU A 217 15.66 12.88 -21.90
N ASN A 218 14.94 12.43 -22.93
CA ASN A 218 15.01 11.06 -23.44
C ASN A 218 15.77 11.06 -24.76
N MET A 219 16.71 10.11 -24.91
CA MET A 219 17.51 9.88 -26.11
C MET A 219 17.45 8.40 -26.48
N SER A 220 17.88 8.03 -27.69
CA SER A 220 17.88 6.62 -28.11
C SER A 220 18.75 5.78 -27.17
N GLY A 221 18.11 4.87 -26.42
CA GLY A 221 18.77 4.00 -25.45
C GLY A 221 19.17 4.66 -24.12
N TYR A 222 18.89 5.95 -23.90
CA TYR A 222 19.29 6.65 -22.68
C TYR A 222 18.24 7.64 -22.18
N THR A 223 18.21 7.87 -20.86
CA THR A 223 17.42 8.94 -20.23
C THR A 223 18.31 9.76 -19.32
N LEU A 224 18.35 11.07 -19.54
CA LEU A 224 18.95 12.03 -18.62
C LEU A 224 17.89 12.43 -17.59
N CYS A 225 18.22 12.31 -16.31
CA CYS A 225 17.33 12.66 -15.21
C CYS A 225 18.08 13.37 -14.08
N VAL A 226 17.33 14.10 -13.26
CA VAL A 226 17.81 14.68 -11.99
C VAL A 226 17.18 13.88 -10.85
N PHE A 227 18.03 13.46 -9.91
CA PHE A 227 17.64 12.88 -8.64
C PHE A 227 17.81 13.90 -7.52
N LYS A 228 16.77 14.10 -6.72
CA LYS A 228 16.80 14.91 -5.51
C LYS A 228 16.68 14.02 -4.27
N ASP A 229 17.68 14.05 -3.41
CA ASP A 229 17.75 13.25 -2.19
C ASP A 229 16.58 13.59 -1.26
N ARG A 230 15.94 12.54 -0.73
CA ARG A 230 14.90 12.65 0.28
C ARG A 230 15.50 12.20 1.60
N LYS A 231 15.63 13.16 2.53
CA LYS A 231 16.22 13.01 3.88
C LYS A 231 15.64 11.90 4.79
N LYS A 232 14.69 11.07 4.33
CA LYS A 232 13.94 10.09 5.12
C LYS A 232 13.83 8.69 4.50
N ALA A 233 14.46 8.38 3.36
CA ALA A 233 14.15 7.18 2.59
C ALA A 233 15.36 6.29 2.22
N ASN A 234 15.05 5.06 1.81
CA ASN A 234 16.00 4.02 1.39
C ASN A 234 16.91 4.53 0.26
N ARG A 235 18.24 4.34 0.36
CA ARG A 235 19.25 4.98 -0.52
C ARG A 235 19.29 4.45 -1.97
N SER A 236 18.37 3.57 -2.36
CA SER A 236 18.29 3.06 -3.73
C SER A 236 17.78 4.12 -4.70
N LEU A 237 18.39 4.19 -5.89
CA LEU A 237 17.90 5.02 -6.99
C LEU A 237 16.59 4.45 -7.55
N PRO A 238 15.58 5.29 -7.88
CA PRO A 238 14.32 4.86 -8.47
C PRO A 238 14.47 4.58 -9.97
N LEU A 239 15.14 3.46 -10.27
CA LEU A 239 15.31 2.94 -11.63
C LEU A 239 14.14 2.02 -11.99
N THR A 240 13.73 2.02 -13.26
CA THR A 240 12.82 1.00 -13.80
C THR A 240 13.57 -0.32 -14.08
N TYR A 241 12.87 -1.45 -14.26
CA TYR A 241 13.54 -2.75 -14.47
C TYR A 241 14.50 -2.79 -15.67
N ASN A 242 14.21 -2.00 -16.71
CA ASN A 242 15.05 -1.90 -17.91
C ASN A 242 16.08 -0.77 -17.81
N GLU A 243 16.29 -0.14 -16.66
CA GLU A 243 17.27 0.94 -16.54
C GLU A 243 18.46 0.52 -15.69
N SER A 244 19.64 0.83 -16.19
CA SER A 244 20.89 0.76 -15.42
C SER A 244 21.51 2.15 -15.34
N LEU A 245 22.11 2.48 -14.20
CA LEU A 245 22.86 3.73 -14.05
C LEU A 245 24.11 3.69 -14.96
N ALA A 246 24.19 4.59 -15.94
CA ALA A 246 25.38 4.72 -16.79
C ALA A 246 26.37 5.73 -16.20
N MET A 247 25.87 6.85 -15.67
CA MET A 247 26.68 7.89 -15.04
C MET A 247 25.85 8.65 -14.01
N MET A 248 26.49 9.16 -12.96
CA MET A 248 25.89 10.09 -12.00
C MET A 248 26.90 11.13 -11.54
N LEU A 249 26.48 12.40 -11.56
CA LEU A 249 27.29 13.56 -11.19
C LEU A 249 26.57 14.37 -10.10
N PRO A 250 27.23 14.75 -9.00
CA PRO A 250 26.64 15.66 -8.02
C PRO A 250 26.46 17.06 -8.62
N LEU A 251 25.30 17.67 -8.39
CA LEU A 251 24.99 19.07 -8.76
C LEU A 251 24.84 19.98 -7.54
N GLY A 252 25.01 19.43 -6.32
CA GLY A 252 24.85 20.13 -5.06
C GLY A 252 24.76 19.14 -3.90
N PHE A 253 24.34 19.61 -2.73
CA PHE A 253 24.23 18.77 -1.52
C PHE A 253 23.17 17.67 -1.65
N ASP A 254 22.04 17.95 -2.30
CA ASP A 254 20.91 17.03 -2.42
C ASP A 254 20.53 16.69 -3.87
N LEU A 255 21.24 17.23 -4.87
CA LEU A 255 20.94 17.02 -6.29
C LEU A 255 22.02 16.22 -7.00
N ARG A 256 21.59 15.26 -7.81
CA ARG A 256 22.46 14.46 -8.68
C ARG A 256 21.88 14.45 -10.10
N LEU A 257 22.70 14.73 -11.11
CA LEU A 257 22.39 14.48 -12.51
C LEU A 257 22.77 13.04 -12.83
N ALA A 258 21.88 12.28 -13.46
CA ALA A 258 22.15 10.90 -13.83
C ALA A 258 21.80 10.65 -15.29
N LEU A 259 22.64 9.87 -15.95
CA LEU A 259 22.36 9.27 -17.25
C LEU A 259 22.04 7.80 -17.02
N LEU A 260 20.83 7.40 -17.38
CA LEU A 260 20.36 6.01 -17.31
C LEU A 260 20.44 5.40 -18.70
N ARG A 261 20.95 4.18 -18.80
CA ARG A 261 20.90 3.37 -20.02
C ARG A 261 19.65 2.50 -19.98
N LYS A 262 18.86 2.52 -21.04
CA LYS A 262 17.74 1.60 -21.25
C LYS A 262 18.27 0.29 -21.82
N GLY A 263 18.00 -0.81 -21.14
CA GLY A 263 18.16 -2.16 -21.65
C GLY A 263 17.30 -2.33 -22.90
N THR A 264 17.82 -3.03 -23.89
CA THR A 264 17.01 -3.43 -25.03
C THR A 264 16.03 -4.49 -24.56
N SER A 265 14.74 -4.15 -24.47
CA SER A 265 13.67 -5.14 -24.36
C SER A 265 13.59 -5.91 -25.68
N ARG A 266 14.50 -6.84 -25.90
CA ARG A 266 14.20 -8.01 -26.72
C ARG A 266 13.79 -9.10 -25.72
N GLN A 267 12.51 -9.14 -25.37
CA GLN A 267 11.94 -10.48 -25.20
C GLN A 267 12.18 -11.20 -26.53
N PRO A 268 12.74 -12.42 -26.55
CA PRO A 268 12.69 -13.20 -27.76
C PRO A 268 11.20 -13.47 -28.01
N PHE A 269 10.68 -13.02 -29.14
CA PHE A 269 9.55 -13.67 -29.77
C PHE A 269 9.92 -15.15 -29.87
N LYS A 270 9.42 -15.99 -28.95
CA LYS A 270 9.22 -17.40 -29.24
C LYS A 270 7.81 -17.51 -29.81
N VAL A 271 7.73 -17.30 -31.13
CA VAL A 271 6.73 -17.96 -31.95
C VAL A 271 7.25 -19.38 -32.14
N CYS A 272 6.60 -20.35 -31.50
CA CYS A 272 6.40 -21.71 -31.94
C CYS A 272 5.12 -22.19 -31.26
#